data_AF-A0A7V8G9H0-F1
#
_entry.id   AF-A0A7V8G9H0-F1
#
_cell.length_a   1.000
_cell.length_b   1.000
_cell.length_c   1.000
_cell.angle_alpha   90.00
_cell.angle_beta   90.00
_cell.angle_gamma   90.00
#
_symmetry.space_group_name_H-M   'P 1'
#
loop_
_entity.id
_entity.type
_entity.pdbx_description
1 polymer ?
#
loop_
_entity_poly.entity_id
_entity_poly.type
_entity_poly.pdbx_seq_one_letter_code
_entity_poly.pdbx_strand_id
1 'polypeptide(L)'
;MRCLLDEGRVGDTPLLSAKTVREMGMPRAWMSRSEHAEIGDSHYGLGLFCENYRGDRTLAHSGSWFGWATLMTVVPSRRAGVAVLTNRAPGAVTSILTFAALDRIAGREPVDWFQRLLTKRRADLVQQRVDEKARTDRRRAGTQPSHALEEYAGRYEHPAYGCIEIAHEGDHLAWHWRGAAGALTHWHYDMFVTPDRPTVFHPDNLALSFLYDRAGRIDRIAVPFEPMVEDIVFRRAKDAPEA
;
A
#
# COMPACT_ATOMS: atom_id res chain seq x y z
N MET A 1 -24.01 -6.29 5.74
CA MET A 1 -24.00 -5.78 7.13
C MET A 1 -25.09 -6.38 8.03
N ARG A 2 -26.31 -6.67 7.55
CA ARG A 2 -27.40 -7.27 8.37
C ARG A 2 -26.97 -8.52 9.15
N CYS A 3 -26.24 -9.43 8.51
CA CYS A 3 -25.65 -10.60 9.16
C CYS A 3 -24.84 -10.25 10.44
N LEU A 4 -24.04 -9.18 10.43
CA LEU A 4 -23.26 -8.76 11.61
C LEU A 4 -24.14 -8.11 12.68
N LEU A 5 -25.20 -7.41 12.28
CA LEU A 5 -26.12 -6.71 13.17
C LEU A 5 -27.12 -7.65 13.87
N ASP A 6 -27.51 -8.72 13.18
CA ASP A 6 -28.50 -9.70 13.65
C ASP A 6 -27.83 -11.03 14.03
N GLU A 7 -26.63 -10.93 14.62
CA GLU A 7 -25.88 -12.05 15.20
C GLU A 7 -25.77 -13.29 14.30
N GLY A 8 -25.55 -13.05 13.00
CA GLY A 8 -25.31 -14.08 12.00
C GLY A 8 -26.51 -14.38 11.10
N ARG A 9 -27.64 -13.68 11.27
CA ARG A 9 -28.88 -13.92 10.51
C ARG A 9 -29.15 -12.84 9.45
N VAL A 10 -29.86 -13.22 8.40
CA VAL A 10 -30.45 -12.30 7.42
C VAL A 10 -31.90 -12.70 7.22
N GLY A 11 -32.83 -11.91 7.77
CA GLY A 11 -34.21 -12.35 7.94
C GLY A 11 -34.27 -13.60 8.81
N ASP A 12 -35.00 -14.63 8.38
CA ASP A 12 -35.09 -15.88 9.11
C ASP A 12 -33.89 -16.82 8.90
N THR A 13 -33.04 -16.53 7.91
CA THR A 13 -31.94 -17.43 7.52
C THR A 13 -30.70 -17.22 8.39
N PRO A 14 -30.23 -18.24 9.13
CA PRO A 14 -28.94 -18.20 9.80
C PRO A 14 -27.81 -18.47 8.80
N LEU A 15 -26.86 -17.54 8.67
CA LEU A 15 -25.66 -17.69 7.84
C LEU A 15 -24.42 -18.00 8.68
N LEU A 16 -24.34 -17.40 9.87
CA LEU A 16 -23.27 -17.62 10.84
C LEU A 16 -23.88 -17.86 12.21
N SER A 17 -23.14 -18.55 13.08
CA SER A 17 -23.54 -18.65 14.49
C SER A 17 -23.33 -17.29 15.18
N ALA A 18 -24.17 -16.98 16.16
CA ALA A 18 -23.99 -15.79 16.99
C ALA A 18 -22.64 -15.77 17.70
N LYS A 19 -22.14 -16.95 18.10
CA LYS A 19 -20.79 -17.12 18.66
C LYS A 19 -19.72 -16.67 17.67
N THR A 20 -19.81 -17.11 16.41
CA THR A 20 -18.85 -16.73 15.35
C THR A 20 -18.83 -15.22 15.14
N VAL A 21 -20.00 -14.57 15.05
CA VAL A 21 -20.07 -13.11 14.86
C VAL A 21 -19.46 -12.35 16.04
N ARG A 22 -19.70 -12.82 17.28
CA ARG A 22 -19.05 -12.26 18.47
C ARG A 22 -17.54 -12.42 18.44
N GLU A 23 -17.04 -13.61 18.04
CA GLU A 23 -15.61 -13.87 17.93
C GLU A 23 -14.94 -13.01 16.85
N MET A 24 -15.61 -12.77 15.73
CA MET A 24 -15.11 -11.89 14.67
C MET A 24 -14.92 -10.46 15.16
N GLY A 25 -15.87 -9.94 15.95
CA GLY A 25 -15.80 -8.59 16.50
C GLY A 25 -14.99 -8.48 17.79
N MET A 26 -14.47 -9.56 18.37
CA MET A 26 -13.74 -9.49 19.63
C MET A 26 -12.31 -8.97 19.39
N PRO A 27 -11.85 -7.91 20.09
CA PRO A 27 -10.46 -7.43 19.98
C PRO A 27 -9.46 -8.56 20.26
N ARG A 28 -8.53 -8.83 19.33
CA ARG A 28 -7.47 -9.85 19.47
C ARG A 28 -6.08 -9.23 19.49
N ALA A 29 -5.84 -8.25 18.62
CA ALA A 29 -4.57 -7.57 18.49
C ALA A 29 -4.77 -6.07 18.62
N TRP A 30 -3.94 -5.41 19.43
CA TRP A 30 -3.83 -3.95 19.40
C TRP A 30 -3.05 -3.54 18.15
N MET A 31 -3.56 -2.54 17.42
CA MET A 31 -2.99 -2.07 16.16
C MET A 31 -2.30 -0.72 16.36
N SER A 32 -3.05 0.25 16.86
CA SER A 32 -2.57 1.62 17.00
C SER A 32 -3.50 2.43 17.90
N ARG A 33 -2.99 3.61 18.29
CA ARG A 33 -3.77 4.64 18.95
C ARG A 33 -4.07 5.78 17.97
N SER A 34 -5.31 6.22 17.93
CA SER A 34 -5.71 7.38 17.14
C SER A 34 -5.15 8.69 17.72
N GLU A 35 -4.77 9.62 16.84
CA GLU A 35 -4.43 11.00 17.21
C GLU A 35 -5.65 11.87 17.52
N HIS A 36 -6.85 11.40 17.15
CA HIS A 36 -8.12 12.09 17.37
C HIS A 36 -8.87 11.51 18.55
N ALA A 37 -9.24 12.37 19.51
CA ALA A 37 -9.94 11.98 20.74
C ALA A 37 -11.32 11.34 20.50
N GLU A 38 -11.94 11.61 19.35
CA GLU A 38 -13.20 10.99 18.94
C GLU A 38 -13.06 9.52 18.55
N ILE A 39 -11.85 9.05 18.26
CA ILE A 39 -11.60 7.66 17.85
C ILE A 39 -10.77 6.99 18.93
N GLY A 40 -11.25 5.87 19.46
CA GLY A 40 -10.53 5.08 20.44
C GLY A 40 -9.37 4.29 19.84
N ASP A 41 -8.70 3.50 20.69
CA ASP A 41 -7.65 2.60 20.25
C ASP A 41 -8.17 1.58 19.23
N SER A 42 -7.40 1.41 18.16
CA SER A 42 -7.70 0.47 17.10
C SER A 42 -7.19 -0.91 17.44
N HIS A 43 -8.11 -1.87 17.40
CA HIS A 43 -7.81 -3.28 17.56
C HIS A 43 -8.28 -4.04 16.33
N TYR A 44 -7.77 -5.25 16.14
CA TYR A 44 -8.20 -6.15 15.09
C TYR A 44 -8.77 -7.44 15.69
N GLY A 45 -9.96 -7.82 15.22
CA GLY A 45 -10.60 -9.10 15.50
C GLY A 45 -10.30 -10.13 14.41
N LEU A 46 -11.27 -10.98 14.08
CA LEU A 46 -11.13 -11.92 12.95
C LEU A 46 -11.74 -11.30 11.69
N GLY A 47 -10.92 -10.52 10.98
CA GLY A 47 -11.31 -9.86 9.73
C GLY A 47 -12.14 -8.58 9.92
N LEU A 48 -12.08 -7.95 11.10
CA LEU A 48 -12.76 -6.70 11.41
C LEU A 48 -11.87 -5.83 12.31
N PHE A 49 -11.79 -4.54 12.01
CA PHE A 49 -11.35 -3.52 12.95
C PHE A 49 -12.39 -3.38 14.06
N CYS A 50 -11.89 -3.27 15.29
CA CYS A 50 -12.68 -3.13 16.52
C CYS A 50 -12.23 -1.83 17.19
N GLU A 51 -13.03 -0.79 17.02
CA GLU A 51 -12.72 0.57 17.45
C GLU A 51 -13.87 1.15 18.28
N ASN A 52 -13.67 2.38 18.77
CA ASN A 52 -14.76 3.20 19.26
C ASN A 52 -14.78 4.52 18.49
N TYR A 53 -15.97 4.96 18.08
CA TYR A 53 -16.20 6.29 17.53
C TYR A 53 -17.15 7.05 18.44
N ARG A 54 -16.62 8.08 19.12
CA ARG A 54 -17.34 8.95 20.07
C ARG A 54 -18.13 8.18 21.12
N GLY A 55 -17.49 7.13 21.66
CA GLY A 55 -18.05 6.25 22.69
C GLY A 55 -18.90 5.09 22.17
N ASP A 56 -19.24 5.05 20.88
CA ASP A 56 -19.91 3.90 20.29
C ASP A 56 -18.90 2.90 19.75
N ARG A 57 -19.03 1.63 20.14
CA ARG A 57 -18.22 0.55 19.58
C ARG A 57 -18.54 0.36 18.11
N THR A 58 -17.50 0.33 17.27
CA THR A 58 -17.60 0.11 15.83
C THR A 58 -16.91 -1.19 15.44
N LEU A 59 -17.50 -1.88 14.46
CA LEU A 59 -16.87 -2.99 13.75
C LEU A 59 -16.73 -2.59 12.28
N ALA A 60 -15.51 -2.57 11.74
CA ALA A 60 -15.27 -2.04 10.42
C ALA A 60 -14.34 -2.90 9.58
N HIS A 61 -14.38 -2.73 8.27
CA HIS A 61 -13.34 -3.20 7.38
C HIS A 61 -13.20 -2.26 6.20
N SER A 62 -11.97 -1.88 5.89
CA SER A 62 -11.64 -1.07 4.74
C SER A 62 -11.27 -1.97 3.55
N GLY A 63 -11.31 -1.39 2.36
CA GLY A 63 -10.79 -2.00 1.14
C GLY A 63 -10.29 -0.89 0.24
N SER A 64 -9.18 -1.12 -0.44
CA SER A 64 -8.59 -0.14 -1.34
C SER A 64 -7.94 -0.83 -2.52
N TRP A 65 -8.12 -0.24 -3.69
CA TRP A 65 -7.45 -0.57 -4.93
C TRP A 65 -7.18 0.72 -5.72
N PHE A 66 -6.44 0.67 -6.83
CA PHE A 66 -6.14 1.85 -7.64
C PHE A 66 -7.41 2.55 -8.10
N GLY A 67 -7.60 3.77 -7.60
CA GLY A 67 -8.80 4.55 -7.86
C GLY A 67 -10.02 4.14 -7.06
N TRP A 68 -10.04 3.02 -6.32
CA TRP A 68 -11.22 2.53 -5.59
C TRP A 68 -10.97 2.45 -4.10
N ALA A 69 -11.92 2.92 -3.29
CA ALA A 69 -11.90 2.72 -1.85
C ALA A 69 -13.28 2.36 -1.32
N THR A 70 -13.30 1.48 -0.32
CA THR A 70 -14.51 1.04 0.36
C THR A 70 -14.29 1.06 1.87
N LEU A 71 -15.32 1.41 2.61
CA LEU A 71 -15.36 1.26 4.07
C LEU A 71 -16.74 0.80 4.49
N MET A 72 -16.80 -0.34 5.17
CA MET A 72 -17.99 -0.76 5.89
C MET A 72 -17.78 -0.57 7.38
N THR A 73 -18.78 -0.01 8.08
CA THR A 73 -18.75 0.19 9.52
C THR A 73 -20.12 -0.15 10.11
N VAL A 74 -20.12 -0.96 11.16
CA VAL A 74 -21.32 -1.38 11.89
C VAL A 74 -21.23 -0.85 13.31
N VAL A 75 -22.35 -0.35 13.84
CA VAL A 75 -22.51 0.07 15.24
C VAL A 75 -23.57 -0.81 15.89
N PRO A 76 -23.17 -1.92 16.54
CA PRO A 76 -24.12 -2.91 17.05
C PRO A 76 -25.14 -2.34 18.03
N SER A 77 -24.71 -1.47 18.96
CA SER A 77 -25.59 -0.84 19.97
C SER A 77 -26.71 0.01 19.37
N ARG A 78 -26.52 0.49 18.13
CA ARG A 78 -27.48 1.33 17.41
C ARG A 78 -28.26 0.58 16.34
N ARG A 79 -28.01 -0.72 16.16
CA ARG A 79 -28.57 -1.53 15.06
C ARG A 79 -28.40 -0.87 13.68
N ALA A 80 -27.27 -0.20 13.48
CA ALA A 80 -26.99 0.60 12.28
C ALA A 80 -25.67 0.18 11.62
N GLY A 81 -25.59 0.39 10.31
CA GLY A 81 -24.36 0.19 9.55
C GLY A 81 -24.28 1.13 8.35
N VAL A 82 -23.08 1.56 8.03
CA VAL A 82 -22.77 2.47 6.93
C VAL A 82 -21.76 1.77 6.03
N ALA A 83 -22.01 1.81 4.72
CA ALA A 83 -21.05 1.36 3.71
C ALA A 83 -20.83 2.50 2.72
N VAL A 84 -19.58 2.89 2.54
CA VAL A 84 -19.19 3.93 1.57
C VAL A 84 -18.27 3.29 0.55
N LEU A 85 -18.58 3.49 -0.73
CA LEU A 85 -17.77 3.05 -1.87
C LEU A 85 -17.48 4.26 -2.74
N THR A 86 -16.25 4.40 -3.21
CA THR A 86 -15.83 5.51 -4.05
C THR A 86 -14.82 5.06 -5.10
N ASN A 87 -14.87 5.69 -6.26
CA ASN A 87 -13.86 5.61 -7.32
C ASN A 87 -12.90 6.82 -7.28
N ARG A 88 -12.66 7.35 -6.07
CA ARG A 88 -11.70 8.43 -5.80
C ARG A 88 -10.75 8.02 -4.66
N ALA A 89 -9.82 7.14 -4.97
CA ALA A 89 -8.73 6.74 -4.10
C ALA A 89 -7.35 7.07 -4.73
N PRO A 90 -6.30 7.32 -3.93
CA PRO A 90 -6.28 7.33 -2.46
C PRO A 90 -6.94 8.59 -1.88
N GLY A 91 -7.50 8.48 -0.66
CA GLY A 91 -8.10 9.62 0.03
C GLY A 91 -8.93 9.21 1.24
N ALA A 92 -9.31 10.20 2.04
CA ALA A 92 -10.06 10.00 3.29
C ALA A 92 -11.60 10.09 3.12
N VAL A 93 -12.10 10.14 1.89
CA VAL A 93 -13.52 10.37 1.59
C VAL A 93 -14.42 9.32 2.25
N THR A 94 -14.01 8.05 2.22
CA THR A 94 -14.76 6.95 2.85
C THR A 94 -14.94 7.17 4.35
N SER A 95 -13.87 7.53 5.05
CA SER A 95 -13.89 7.82 6.49
C SER A 95 -14.71 9.07 6.81
N ILE A 96 -14.51 10.17 6.08
CA ILE A 96 -15.24 11.43 6.29
C ILE A 96 -16.76 11.21 6.19
N LEU A 97 -17.21 10.54 5.12
CA LEU A 97 -18.63 10.26 4.90
C LEU A 97 -19.18 9.27 5.94
N THR A 98 -18.38 8.28 6.32
CA THR A 98 -18.77 7.32 7.37
C THR A 98 -18.98 8.02 8.70
N PHE A 99 -18.02 8.83 9.16
CA PHE A 99 -18.12 9.54 10.43
C PHE A 99 -19.27 10.54 10.46
N ALA A 100 -19.49 11.29 9.37
CA ALA A 100 -20.64 12.19 9.26
C ALA A 100 -21.98 11.43 9.36
N ALA A 101 -22.08 10.26 8.72
CA ALA A 101 -23.26 9.39 8.82
C ALA A 101 -23.44 8.84 10.24
N LEU A 102 -22.36 8.40 10.90
CA LEU A 102 -22.42 7.90 12.28
C LEU A 102 -22.85 8.99 13.27
N ASP A 103 -22.37 10.22 13.12
CA ASP A 103 -22.79 11.35 13.94
C ASP A 103 -24.29 11.63 13.76
N ARG A 104 -24.77 11.64 12.51
CA ARG A 104 -26.20 11.83 12.21
C ARG A 104 -27.07 10.69 12.77
N ILE A 105 -26.65 9.44 12.65
CA ILE A 105 -27.33 8.27 13.25
C ILE A 105 -27.36 8.39 14.77
N ALA A 106 -26.32 8.96 15.36
CA ALA A 106 -26.22 9.16 16.81
C ALA A 106 -26.97 10.41 17.32
N GLY A 107 -27.54 11.22 16.43
CA GLY A 107 -28.14 12.51 16.80
C GLY A 107 -27.13 13.51 17.36
N ARG A 108 -25.86 13.41 16.95
CA ARG A 108 -24.77 14.30 17.39
C ARG A 108 -24.49 15.34 16.33
N GLU A 109 -24.02 16.50 16.77
CA GLU A 109 -23.42 17.47 15.86
C GLU A 109 -22.20 16.83 15.14
N PRO A 110 -22.15 16.91 13.80
CA PRO A 110 -21.05 16.34 13.03
C PRO A 110 -19.72 17.01 13.34
N VAL A 111 -18.67 16.21 13.47
CA VAL A 111 -17.30 16.73 13.48
C VAL A 111 -16.90 17.11 12.05
N ASP A 112 -16.26 18.27 11.88
CA ASP A 112 -15.71 18.68 10.59
C ASP A 112 -14.42 17.90 10.24
N TRP A 113 -14.61 16.64 9.89
CA TRP A 113 -13.55 15.74 9.45
C TRP A 113 -12.90 16.19 8.14
N PHE A 114 -13.63 16.92 7.29
CA PHE A 114 -13.08 17.44 6.05
C PHE A 114 -11.97 18.44 6.35
N GLN A 115 -12.21 19.45 7.19
CA GLN A 115 -11.18 20.44 7.50
C GLN A 115 -10.00 19.85 8.28
N ARG A 116 -10.26 18.96 9.24
CA ARG A 116 -9.19 18.29 10.00
C ARG A 116 -8.26 17.49 9.09
N LEU A 117 -8.83 16.66 8.21
CA LEU A 117 -8.04 15.82 7.32
C LEU A 117 -7.47 16.59 6.13
N LEU A 118 -8.10 17.68 5.68
CA LEU A 118 -7.53 18.58 4.68
C LEU A 118 -6.26 19.25 5.20
N THR A 119 -6.25 19.65 6.47
CA THR A 119 -5.08 20.26 7.11
C THR A 119 -3.92 19.26 7.16
N LYS A 120 -4.20 18.03 7.62
CA LYS A 120 -3.22 16.93 7.61
C LYS A 120 -2.71 16.67 6.18
N ARG A 121 -3.61 16.55 5.20
CA ARG A 121 -3.25 16.32 3.80
C ARG A 121 -2.35 17.42 3.23
N ARG A 122 -2.57 18.69 3.58
CA ARG A 122 -1.70 19.80 3.16
C ARG A 122 -0.31 19.67 3.77
N ALA A 123 -0.21 19.31 5.05
CA ALA A 123 1.06 19.05 5.70
C ALA A 123 1.79 17.86 5.03
N ASP A 124 1.08 16.77 4.75
CA ASP A 124 1.64 15.60 4.06
C ASP A 124 2.17 15.97 2.67
N LEU A 125 1.46 16.80 1.90
CA LEU A 125 1.93 17.28 0.59
C LEU A 125 3.19 18.15 0.69
N VAL A 126 3.34 18.94 1.76
CA VAL A 126 4.57 19.69 2.01
C VAL A 126 5.70 18.74 2.37
N GLN A 127 5.44 17.76 3.23
CA GLN A 127 6.42 16.77 3.63
C GLN A 127 6.89 15.92 2.45
N GLN A 128 5.99 15.52 1.55
CA GLN A 128 6.33 14.81 0.31
C GLN A 128 7.35 15.57 -0.53
N ARG A 129 7.19 16.88 -0.69
CA ARG A 129 8.18 17.71 -1.41
C ARG A 129 9.52 17.77 -0.69
N VAL A 130 9.52 17.80 0.63
CA VAL A 130 10.75 17.76 1.44
C VAL A 130 11.46 16.41 1.26
N ASP A 131 10.71 15.31 1.27
CA ASP A 131 11.24 13.95 1.10
C ASP A 131 11.75 13.71 -0.32
N GLU A 132 11.05 14.21 -1.35
CA GLU A 132 11.49 14.21 -2.75
C GLU A 132 12.80 14.98 -2.93
N LYS A 133 12.90 16.16 -2.29
CA LYS A 133 14.13 16.95 -2.28
C LYS A 133 15.25 16.20 -1.57
N ALA A 134 15.00 15.68 -0.37
CA ALA A 134 15.99 14.92 0.39
C ALA A 134 16.47 13.67 -0.37
N ARG A 135 15.57 12.99 -1.10
CA ARG A 135 15.94 11.89 -2.01
C ARG A 135 16.86 12.38 -3.11
N THR A 136 16.51 13.49 -3.76
CA THR A 136 17.32 14.09 -4.83
C THR A 136 18.69 14.53 -4.32
N ASP A 137 18.76 15.10 -3.12
CA ASP A 137 20.02 15.55 -2.49
C ASP A 137 20.93 14.37 -2.12
N ARG A 138 20.38 13.16 -1.89
CA ARG A 138 21.17 11.92 -1.71
C ARG A 138 21.77 11.41 -3.03
N ARG A 139 21.31 11.91 -4.19
CA ARG A 139 21.84 11.50 -5.48
C ARG A 139 23.27 12.03 -5.65
N ARG A 140 24.21 11.16 -6.01
CA ARG A 140 25.53 11.59 -6.48
C ARG A 140 25.47 11.92 -7.98
N ALA A 141 25.40 13.22 -8.28
CA ALA A 141 25.39 13.74 -9.65
C ALA A 141 26.72 13.50 -10.38
N GLY A 142 26.68 13.51 -11.72
CA GLY A 142 27.87 13.38 -12.57
C GLY A 142 28.50 11.98 -12.60
N THR A 143 27.83 10.98 -12.02
CA THR A 143 28.24 9.58 -12.13
C THR A 143 27.71 8.96 -13.41
N GLN A 144 28.31 7.86 -13.85
CA GLN A 144 27.89 7.08 -15.00
C GLN A 144 27.76 5.60 -14.58
N PRO A 145 26.99 4.78 -15.32
CA PRO A 145 27.04 3.34 -15.18
C PRO A 145 28.48 2.85 -15.33
N SER A 146 28.89 1.84 -14.54
CA SER A 146 30.25 1.31 -14.61
C SER A 146 30.50 0.41 -15.83
N HIS A 147 29.45 -0.06 -16.49
CA HIS A 147 29.48 -0.93 -17.67
C HIS A 147 28.67 -0.32 -18.83
N ALA A 148 28.77 -0.90 -20.02
CA ALA A 148 27.86 -0.56 -21.12
C ALA A 148 26.43 -1.03 -20.78
N LEU A 149 25.38 -0.35 -21.25
CA LEU A 149 23.98 -0.67 -20.89
C LEU A 149 23.60 -2.10 -21.26
N GLU A 150 24.14 -2.60 -22.37
CA GLU A 150 23.98 -3.98 -22.84
C GLU A 150 24.38 -5.02 -21.78
N GLU A 151 25.38 -4.71 -20.95
CA GLU A 151 25.88 -5.63 -19.91
C GLU A 151 24.93 -5.73 -18.71
N TYR A 152 24.04 -4.73 -18.51
CA TYR A 152 22.97 -4.78 -17.52
C TYR A 152 21.75 -5.55 -18.02
N ALA A 153 21.60 -5.73 -19.33
CA ALA A 153 20.50 -6.49 -19.90
C ALA A 153 20.62 -7.97 -19.55
N GLY A 154 19.48 -8.62 -19.30
CA GLY A 154 19.40 -10.04 -18.98
C GLY A 154 18.28 -10.37 -18.01
N ARG A 155 18.19 -11.66 -17.69
CA ARG A 155 17.20 -12.21 -16.76
C ARG A 155 17.81 -12.41 -15.39
N TYR A 156 17.09 -11.99 -14.36
CA TYR A 156 17.51 -12.09 -12.96
C TYR A 156 16.43 -12.77 -12.14
N GLU A 157 16.78 -13.86 -11.47
CA GLU A 157 15.84 -14.79 -10.85
C GLU A 157 15.98 -14.81 -9.33
N HIS A 158 14.83 -14.93 -8.66
CA HIS A 158 14.73 -15.16 -7.22
C HIS A 158 13.66 -16.24 -6.95
N PRO A 159 13.93 -17.26 -6.12
CA PRO A 159 13.01 -18.39 -5.91
C PRO A 159 11.58 -18.01 -5.51
N ALA A 160 11.41 -16.99 -4.65
CA ALA A 160 10.10 -16.53 -4.20
C ALA A 160 9.49 -15.40 -5.05
N TYR A 161 10.33 -14.56 -5.66
CA TYR A 161 9.87 -13.31 -6.31
C TYR A 161 9.78 -13.44 -7.83
N GLY A 162 10.30 -14.52 -8.43
CA GLY A 162 10.25 -14.80 -9.85
C GLY A 162 11.43 -14.19 -10.61
N CYS A 163 11.21 -13.83 -11.88
CA CYS A 163 12.23 -13.30 -12.78
C CYS A 163 11.97 -11.83 -13.10
N ILE A 164 12.95 -10.96 -12.86
CA ILE A 164 13.02 -9.61 -13.43
C ILE A 164 13.83 -9.71 -14.71
N GLU A 165 13.27 -9.23 -15.82
CA GLU A 165 13.98 -9.08 -17.08
C GLU A 165 14.35 -7.62 -17.29
N ILE A 166 15.63 -7.39 -17.56
CA ILE A 166 16.17 -6.08 -17.95
C ILE A 166 16.47 -6.15 -19.44
N ALA A 167 15.83 -5.29 -20.21
CA ALA A 167 16.09 -5.12 -21.64
C ALA A 167 16.91 -3.86 -21.87
N HIS A 168 17.76 -3.87 -22.89
CA HIS A 168 18.38 -2.66 -23.42
C HIS A 168 17.56 -2.18 -24.62
N GLU A 169 16.95 -1.00 -24.50
CA GLU A 169 16.06 -0.41 -25.50
C GLU A 169 16.61 0.94 -25.96
N GLY A 170 17.41 0.92 -27.03
CA GLY A 170 17.99 2.14 -27.61
C GLY A 170 19.07 2.77 -26.72
N ASP A 171 18.70 3.78 -25.94
CA ASP A 171 19.60 4.55 -25.06
C ASP A 171 19.31 4.38 -23.56
N HIS A 172 18.39 3.47 -23.21
CA HIS A 172 17.99 3.23 -21.82
C HIS A 172 17.77 1.75 -21.54
N LEU A 173 17.68 1.43 -20.25
CA LEU A 173 17.25 0.10 -19.80
C LEU A 173 15.74 0.12 -19.58
N ALA A 174 15.08 -1.00 -19.86
CA ALA A 174 13.69 -1.24 -19.49
C ALA A 174 13.60 -2.46 -18.57
N TRP A 175 12.71 -2.43 -17.59
CA TRP A 175 12.46 -3.56 -16.70
C TRP A 175 11.12 -4.19 -17.03
N HIS A 176 11.03 -5.51 -16.82
CA HIS A 176 9.82 -6.30 -16.94
C HIS A 176 9.71 -7.29 -15.77
N TRP A 177 8.60 -7.25 -15.03
CA TRP A 177 8.36 -8.15 -13.91
C TRP A 177 6.87 -8.28 -13.62
N ARG A 178 6.36 -9.53 -13.59
CA ARG A 178 4.96 -9.84 -13.24
C ARG A 178 3.91 -9.03 -14.03
N GLY A 179 4.17 -8.78 -15.31
CA GLY A 179 3.28 -8.03 -16.20
C GLY A 179 3.39 -6.51 -16.06
N ALA A 180 4.18 -6.00 -15.12
CA ALA A 180 4.57 -4.59 -15.07
C ALA A 180 5.84 -4.38 -15.91
N ALA A 181 5.93 -3.23 -16.56
CA ALA A 181 7.05 -2.85 -17.39
C ALA A 181 7.28 -1.34 -17.39
N GLY A 182 8.49 -0.92 -17.74
CA GLY A 182 8.77 0.48 -18.02
C GLY A 182 10.25 0.78 -18.23
N ALA A 183 10.54 1.97 -18.75
CA ALA A 183 11.90 2.49 -18.82
C ALA A 183 12.46 2.72 -17.41
N LEU A 184 13.76 2.53 -17.27
CA LEU A 184 14.56 2.82 -16.08
C LEU A 184 15.38 4.09 -16.33
N THR A 185 15.44 4.95 -15.33
CA THR A 185 16.25 6.17 -15.35
C THR A 185 17.53 5.93 -14.55
N HIS A 186 18.69 6.25 -15.12
CA HIS A 186 19.94 6.22 -14.38
C HIS A 186 19.89 7.19 -13.19
N TRP A 187 20.21 6.68 -12.00
CA TRP A 187 20.23 7.48 -10.77
C TRP A 187 21.66 7.89 -10.44
N HIS A 188 22.48 6.95 -9.99
CA HIS A 188 23.91 7.16 -9.83
C HIS A 188 24.64 5.82 -9.84
N TYR A 189 25.91 5.81 -10.26
CA TYR A 189 26.71 4.59 -10.37
C TYR A 189 25.93 3.47 -11.07
N ASP A 190 25.85 2.28 -10.47
CA ASP A 190 25.10 1.12 -10.97
C ASP A 190 23.68 1.02 -10.39
N MET A 191 23.08 2.17 -10.06
CA MET A 191 21.71 2.27 -9.58
C MET A 191 20.83 2.94 -10.62
N PHE A 192 19.73 2.25 -10.94
CA PHE A 192 18.67 2.76 -11.80
C PHE A 192 17.39 2.83 -10.99
N VAL A 193 16.50 3.75 -11.35
CA VAL A 193 15.21 3.91 -10.69
C VAL A 193 14.10 3.85 -11.70
N THR A 194 12.98 3.29 -11.29
CA THR A 194 11.76 3.43 -12.05
C THR A 194 11.24 4.88 -11.96
N PRO A 195 10.63 5.43 -13.03
CA PRO A 195 10.13 6.80 -13.03
C PRO A 195 8.92 6.94 -12.12
N ASP A 196 8.71 8.14 -11.59
CA ASP A 196 7.49 8.49 -10.87
C ASP A 196 6.33 8.64 -11.87
N ARG A 197 5.35 7.74 -11.78
CA ARG A 197 4.17 7.66 -12.64
C ARG A 197 2.93 7.42 -11.77
N PRO A 198 2.51 8.41 -10.95
CA PRO A 198 1.48 8.24 -9.92
C PRO A 198 0.07 7.93 -10.47
N THR A 199 -0.11 7.96 -11.79
CA THR A 199 -1.36 7.65 -12.50
C THR A 199 -1.39 6.24 -13.09
N VAL A 200 -0.29 5.48 -13.03
CA VAL A 200 -0.15 4.14 -13.62
C VAL A 200 0.15 3.13 -12.51
N PHE A 201 -0.35 1.90 -12.65
CA PHE A 201 0.01 0.82 -11.73
C PHE A 201 1.45 0.35 -11.98
N HIS A 202 2.39 0.98 -11.30
CA HIS A 202 3.82 0.76 -11.46
C HIS A 202 4.52 1.18 -10.16
N PRO A 203 5.62 0.52 -9.76
CA PRO A 203 6.34 0.88 -8.55
C PRO A 203 7.08 2.20 -8.78
N ASP A 204 6.61 3.29 -8.20
CA ASP A 204 7.25 4.60 -8.31
C ASP A 204 8.58 4.65 -7.57
N ASN A 205 9.60 5.24 -8.20
CA ASN A 205 10.90 5.51 -7.59
C ASN A 205 11.64 4.30 -7.01
N LEU A 206 11.28 3.08 -7.44
CA LEU A 206 11.88 1.84 -7.01
C LEU A 206 13.33 1.77 -7.50
N ALA A 207 14.26 1.59 -6.58
CA ALA A 207 15.68 1.46 -6.89
C ALA A 207 16.03 0.02 -7.28
N LEU A 208 16.73 -0.11 -8.41
CA LEU A 208 17.37 -1.35 -8.86
C LEU A 208 18.87 -1.12 -8.76
N SER A 209 19.51 -1.78 -7.80
CA SER A 209 20.96 -1.71 -7.59
C SER A 209 21.63 -2.92 -8.23
N PHE A 210 22.44 -2.70 -9.27
CA PHE A 210 23.18 -3.77 -9.92
C PHE A 210 24.48 -4.05 -9.16
N LEU A 211 24.77 -5.34 -8.97
CA LEU A 211 25.93 -5.84 -8.24
C LEU A 211 26.72 -6.80 -9.13
N TYR A 212 28.01 -6.92 -8.83
CA TYR A 212 28.97 -7.68 -9.62
C TYR A 212 29.65 -8.81 -8.84
N ASP A 213 30.16 -9.79 -9.60
CA ASP A 213 31.04 -10.83 -9.10
C ASP A 213 32.49 -10.34 -8.95
N ARG A 214 33.39 -11.22 -8.50
CA ARG A 214 34.82 -10.89 -8.33
C ARG A 214 35.56 -10.65 -9.66
N ALA A 215 34.98 -11.05 -10.78
CA ALA A 215 35.51 -10.80 -12.12
C ALA A 215 34.96 -9.49 -12.71
N GLY A 216 34.13 -8.75 -11.97
CA GLY A 216 33.50 -7.51 -12.41
C GLY A 216 32.22 -7.70 -13.20
N ARG A 217 31.78 -8.94 -13.48
CA ARG A 217 30.56 -9.16 -14.26
C ARG A 217 29.34 -8.88 -13.40
N ILE A 218 28.40 -8.11 -13.93
CA ILE A 218 27.09 -7.89 -13.31
C ILE A 218 26.40 -9.24 -13.16
N ASP A 219 26.13 -9.68 -11.93
CA ASP A 219 25.57 -11.01 -11.66
C ASP A 219 24.33 -10.97 -10.77
N ARG A 220 23.95 -9.80 -10.24
CA ARG A 220 22.82 -9.65 -9.33
C ARG A 220 22.15 -8.28 -9.46
N ILE A 221 20.87 -8.23 -9.09
CA ILE A 221 20.13 -6.99 -8.83
C ILE A 221 19.54 -7.07 -7.42
N ALA A 222 19.77 -6.04 -6.61
CA ALA A 222 19.12 -5.85 -5.32
C ALA A 222 17.97 -4.85 -5.45
N VAL A 223 16.79 -5.22 -4.94
CA VAL A 223 15.56 -4.43 -5.03
C VAL A 223 14.87 -4.33 -3.67
N PRO A 224 14.56 -3.13 -3.14
CA PRO A 224 13.94 -2.94 -1.83
C PRO A 224 12.41 -3.09 -1.91
N PHE A 225 11.91 -4.28 -2.26
CA PHE A 225 10.47 -4.52 -2.36
C PHE A 225 9.75 -4.45 -1.00
N GLU A 226 10.45 -4.78 0.08
CA GLU A 226 9.87 -4.92 1.41
C GLU A 226 10.65 -4.03 2.41
N PRO A 227 10.08 -2.91 2.88
CA PRO A 227 10.80 -1.93 3.69
C PRO A 227 11.32 -2.45 5.05
N MET A 228 10.81 -3.57 5.53
CA MET A 228 11.12 -4.13 6.85
C MET A 228 12.19 -5.23 6.82
N VAL A 229 12.73 -5.56 5.66
CA VAL A 229 13.78 -6.57 5.48
C VAL A 229 14.89 -6.03 4.58
N GLU A 230 15.97 -6.81 4.45
CA GLU A 230 17.03 -6.51 3.49
C GLU A 230 16.50 -6.54 2.04
N ASP A 231 17.20 -5.85 1.14
CA ASP A 231 16.87 -5.85 -0.28
C ASP A 231 16.78 -7.27 -0.84
N ILE A 232 15.76 -7.51 -1.66
CA ILE A 232 15.57 -8.79 -2.33
C ILE A 232 16.57 -8.91 -3.47
N VAL A 233 17.46 -9.91 -3.38
CA VAL A 233 18.58 -10.08 -4.30
C VAL A 233 18.27 -11.13 -5.36
N PHE A 234 18.05 -10.69 -6.59
CA PHE A 234 17.90 -11.54 -7.77
C PHE A 234 19.28 -11.88 -8.33
N ARG A 235 19.49 -13.13 -8.74
CA ARG A 235 20.73 -13.58 -9.38
C ARG A 235 20.51 -13.69 -10.89
N ARG A 236 21.47 -13.22 -11.68
CA ARG A 236 21.43 -13.39 -13.13
C ARG A 236 21.26 -14.87 -13.45
N ALA A 237 20.27 -15.19 -14.27
CA ALA A 237 20.09 -16.52 -14.80
C ALA A 237 21.34 -16.91 -15.58
N LYS A 238 21.78 -18.16 -15.44
CA LYS A 238 22.77 -18.69 -16.39
C LYS A 238 22.07 -18.75 -17.74
N ASP A 239 22.70 -18.20 -18.78
CA ASP A 239 22.19 -18.36 -20.13
C ASP A 239 21.85 -19.83 -20.35
N ALA A 240 20.62 -20.11 -20.76
CA ALA A 240 20.31 -21.44 -21.26
C ALA A 240 21.25 -21.67 -22.45
N PRO A 241 21.98 -22.79 -22.54
CA PRO A 241 22.73 -23.08 -23.75
C PRO A 241 21.75 -23.01 -24.92
N GLU A 242 22.08 -22.22 -25.93
CA GLU A 242 21.34 -22.17 -27.20
C GLU A 242 21.13 -23.62 -27.68
N ALA A 243 19.87 -23.96 -27.94
CA ALA A 243 19.45 -25.26 -28.44
C ALA A 243 19.70 -25.38 -29.95
#